data_AF-A0A7X3HER7-F1
#
_entry.id   AF-A0A7X3HER7-F1
#
_cell.length_a   1.000
_cell.length_b   1.000
_cell.length_c   1.000
_cell.angle_alpha   90.00
_cell.angle_beta   90.00
_cell.angle_gamma   90.00
#
_symmetry.space_group_name_H-M   'P 1'
#
loop_
_entity.id
_entity.type
_entity.pdbx_description
1 polymer ?
#
loop_
_entity_poly.entity_id
_entity_poly.type
_entity_poly.pdbx_seq_one_letter_code
_entity_poly.pdbx_strand_id
1 'polypeptide(L)' 'ARTVITEWHPTLFLPLTVTEPDRVTTYRYDDQGRQLSQSVSQR' A
#
# COMPACT_ATOMS: atom_id res chain seq x y z
N ALA A 1 -19.22 -9.76 2.20
CA ALA A 1 -17.77 -10.06 2.27
C ALA A 1 -17.00 -8.73 2.26
N ARG A 2 -15.85 -8.64 2.94
CA ARG A 2 -14.94 -7.49 2.82
C ARG A 2 -13.80 -7.91 1.89
N THR A 3 -13.61 -7.19 0.79
CA THR A 3 -12.52 -7.46 -0.16
C THR A 3 -11.40 -6.48 0.10
N VAL A 4 -10.19 -7.01 0.26
CA VAL A 4 -8.96 -6.21 0.37
C VAL A 4 -8.12 -6.51 -0.86
N ILE A 5 -7.71 -5.46 -1.57
CA ILE A 5 -6.83 -5.57 -2.72
C ILE A 5 -5.50 -4.95 -2.32
N THR A 6 -4.44 -5.74 -2.38
CA THR A 6 -3.08 -5.27 -2.10
C THR A 6 -2.23 -5.35 -3.36
N GLU A 7 -1.74 -4.21 -3.79
CA GLU A 7 -0.71 -4.09 -4.82
C GLU A 7 0.66 -4.17 -4.16
N TRP A 8 1.55 -4.99 -4.71
CA TRP A 8 2.87 -5.26 -4.13
C TRP A 8 3.98 -4.69 -5.00
N HIS A 9 5.08 -4.29 -4.37
CA HIS A 9 6.32 -3.98 -5.06
C HIS A 9 6.86 -5.25 -5.75
N PRO A 10 7.37 -5.16 -6.99
CA PRO A 10 7.72 -6.33 -7.80
C PRO A 10 8.77 -7.26 -7.17
N THR A 11 9.67 -6.72 -6.35
CA THR A 11 10.82 -7.47 -5.81
C THR A 11 10.99 -7.41 -4.30
N LEU A 12 10.35 -6.46 -3.62
CA LEU A 12 10.63 -6.17 -2.21
C LEU A 12 9.62 -6.83 -1.27
N PHE A 13 8.55 -7.44 -1.81
CA PHE A 13 7.43 -7.98 -1.02
C PHE A 13 6.85 -6.94 -0.04
N LEU A 14 6.90 -5.67 -0.43
CA LEU A 14 6.32 -4.54 0.31
C LEU A 14 5.04 -4.04 -0.39
N PRO A 15 3.99 -3.68 0.35
CA PRO A 15 2.71 -3.26 -0.25
C PRO A 15 2.81 -1.82 -0.77
N LEU A 16 2.52 -1.58 -2.04
CA LEU A 16 2.45 -0.24 -2.62
C LEU A 16 1.10 0.43 -2.33
N THR A 17 0.02 -0.32 -2.49
CA THR A 17 -1.35 0.16 -2.25
C THR A 17 -2.14 -0.93 -1.57
N VAL A 18 -2.86 -0.58 -0.50
CA VAL A 18 -3.85 -1.43 0.13
C VAL A 18 -5.19 -0.74 0.01
N THR A 19 -6.08 -1.34 -0.78
CA THR A 19 -7.45 -0.88 -0.97
C THR A 19 -8.37 -1.74 -0.13
N GLU A 20 -8.95 -1.12 0.90
CA GLU A 20 -10.02 -1.66 1.71
C GLU A 20 -11.37 -1.05 1.24
N PRO A 21 -12.51 -1.56 1.72
CA PRO A 21 -13.82 -1.04 1.32
C PRO A 21 -14.03 0.44 1.66
N ASP A 22 -13.48 0.90 2.78
CA ASP A 22 -13.70 2.21 3.41
C ASP A 22 -12.50 3.15 3.32
N ARG A 23 -11.31 2.61 2.98
CA ARG A 23 -10.09 3.40 2.88
C ARG A 23 -9.11 2.83 1.87
N VAL A 24 -8.24 3.69 1.39
CA VAL A 24 -7.08 3.34 0.58
C VAL A 24 -5.83 3.82 1.31
N THR A 25 -4.87 2.92 1.47
CA THR A 25 -3.56 3.25 2.01
C THR A 25 -2.52 3.09 0.90
N THR A 26 -1.72 4.12 0.68
CA THR A 26 -0.61 4.09 -0.29
C THR A 26 0.70 4.28 0.43
N TYR A 27 1.68 3.47 0.06
CA TYR A 27 3.03 3.49 0.60
C TYR A 27 4.02 3.84 -0.50
N ARG A 28 5.08 4.55 -0.12
CA ARG A 28 6.26 4.75 -0.97
C ARG A 28 7.48 4.27 -0.23
N TYR A 29 8.31 3.52 -0.92
CA TYR A 29 9.59 3.03 -0.43
C TYR A 29 10.71 3.53 -1.32
N ASP A 30 11.91 3.60 -0.77
CA ASP A 30 13.12 3.70 -1.57
C ASP A 30 13.58 2.32 -2.06
N ASP A 31 14.64 2.30 -2.87
CA ASP A 31 15.18 1.08 -3.46
C ASP A 31 15.75 0.08 -2.42
N GLN A 32 15.92 0.52 -1.17
CA GLN A 32 16.36 -0.33 -0.06
C GLN A 32 15.18 -0.86 0.76
N GLY A 33 13.94 -0.58 0.33
CA GLY A 33 12.71 -1.00 1.02
C GLY A 33 12.38 -0.16 2.26
N ARG A 34 13.03 0.98 2.46
CA ARG A 34 12.72 1.87 3.58
C ARG A 34 11.53 2.75 3.20
N GLN A 35 10.55 2.85 4.09
CA GLN A 35 9.37 3.65 3.84
C GLN A 35 9.71 5.14 3.84
N LEU A 36 9.44 5.81 2.73
CA LEU A 36 9.58 7.25 2.57
C LEU A 36 8.31 7.99 2.98
N SER A 37 7.14 7.44 2.65
CA SER A 37 5.86 8.06 2.99
C SER A 37 4.73 7.04 3.04
N GLN A 38 3.71 7.36 3.83
CA GLN A 38 2.42 6.67 3.85
C GLN A 38 1.32 7.71 3.75
N SER A 39 0.31 7.44 2.94
CA SER A 39 -0.90 8.25 2.84
C SER A 39 -2.12 7.36 3.02
N VAL A 40 -3.09 7.85 3.79
CA VAL A 40 -4.37 7.18 4.00
C VAL A 40 -5.47 8.12 3.52
N SER A 41 -6.30 7.61 2.62
CA SER A 41 -7.48 8.31 2.10
C SER A 41 -8.71 7.49 2.45
N GLN A 42 -9.73 8.16 2.99
CA GLN A 42 -11.05 7.56 3.17
C GLN A 42 -11.77 7.55 1.82
N ARG A 43 -12.51 6.49 1.53
CA ARG A 43 -13.35 6.41 0.34
C ARG A 43 -14.69 7.12 0.52
#